data_AF-A0A6C2YHK1-F1
#
_entry.id   AF-A0A6C2YHK1-F1
#
_cell.length_a   1.000
_cell.length_b   1.000
_cell.length_c   1.000
_cell.angle_alpha   90.00
_cell.angle_beta   90.00
_cell.angle_gamma   90.00
#
_symmetry.space_group_name_H-M   'P 1'
#
loop_
_entity.id
_entity.type
_entity.pdbx_description
1 polymer ?
#
loop_
_entity_poly.entity_id
_entity_poly.type
_entity_poly.pdbx_seq_one_letter_code
_entity_poly.pdbx_strand_id
1 'polypeptide(L)'
;MLSNSPRLLAIGMVGLLLIGLLPMRLQAADAKLPGKSLWPDAPIWVATPAGANADGANADGADAIFPQSWQKPPISARGKPIADAEWPRVKAMLQRALAKYPPAVLKRHLEAVYLVEDLEYNDVRTGGTNSRTAVYLSVGSVKRGYTDAHLERVFHAEFSSILYRNARKSFDAAAWEAVNPARFSYQGNGVDAVKNRKAGTQVLAQYNAQGFLSQYSQSNRENDFNAFAGMLFLGDTAGWKACDEYPSLRIKRQLAIAFYQQIDPMFTESFFRNLQGKKSR
;
A
#
# COMPACT_ATOMS: atom_id res chain seq x y z
N MET A 1 13.79 49.55 12.70
CA MET A 1 14.50 48.35 12.22
C MET A 1 13.94 47.14 12.94
N LEU A 2 12.93 46.48 12.37
CA LEU A 2 12.39 45.21 12.87
C LEU A 2 12.44 44.24 11.70
N SER A 3 13.34 43.27 11.80
CA SER A 3 13.52 42.19 10.83
C SER A 3 12.40 41.17 11.03
N ASN A 4 11.46 41.15 10.09
CA ASN A 4 10.50 40.07 9.92
C ASN A 4 11.10 39.05 8.95
N SER A 5 11.62 37.93 9.46
CA SER A 5 11.88 36.75 8.64
C SER A 5 10.66 35.82 8.72
N PRO A 6 10.04 35.45 7.58
CA PRO A 6 8.97 34.47 7.59
C PRO A 6 9.54 33.08 7.83
N ARG A 7 9.00 32.37 8.82
CA ARG A 7 9.23 30.94 9.02
C ARG A 7 8.65 30.19 7.82
N LEU A 8 9.53 29.63 6.99
CA LEU A 8 9.18 28.61 6.00
C LEU A 8 8.63 27.39 6.76
N LEU A 9 7.31 27.21 6.69
CA LEU A 9 6.65 25.94 7.00
C LEU A 9 7.14 24.90 5.99
N ALA A 10 7.93 23.94 6.46
CA ALA A 10 8.22 22.74 5.71
C ALA A 10 6.90 21.98 5.49
N ILE A 11 6.35 22.08 4.28
CA ILE A 11 5.24 21.25 3.83
C ILE A 11 5.83 19.83 3.68
N GLY A 12 5.65 19.01 4.71
CA GLY A 12 5.96 17.58 4.63
C GLY A 12 5.15 16.96 3.50
N MET A 13 5.84 16.28 2.57
CA MET A 13 5.20 15.47 1.54
C MET A 13 4.28 14.44 2.23
N VAL A 14 2.98 14.60 2.06
CA VAL A 14 2.02 13.53 2.34
C VAL A 14 2.16 12.54 1.20
N GLY A 15 2.93 11.47 1.41
CA GLY A 15 2.98 10.32 0.50
C GLY A 15 1.57 9.72 0.40
N LEU A 16 0.92 9.94 -0.74
CA LEU A 16 -0.47 9.57 -0.97
C LEU A 16 -0.54 8.14 -1.52
N LEU A 17 -1.24 7.28 -0.79
CA LEU A 17 -1.60 5.93 -1.25
C LEU A 17 -2.61 6.06 -2.40
N LEU A 18 -2.34 5.50 -3.58
CA LEU A 18 -3.28 5.44 -4.70
C LEU A 18 -3.62 4.01 -5.01
N ILE A 19 -4.69 3.55 -4.39
CA ILE A 19 -5.22 2.22 -4.65
C ILE A 19 -6.52 2.33 -5.42
N GLY A 20 -6.50 1.70 -6.59
CA GLY A 20 -7.67 1.22 -7.33
C GLY A 20 -8.40 2.22 -8.21
N LEU A 21 -8.39 1.96 -9.53
CA LEU A 21 -9.62 1.79 -10.30
C LEU A 21 -9.39 1.10 -11.66
N LEU A 22 -9.97 -0.09 -11.80
CA LEU A 22 -10.93 -0.54 -12.84
C LEU A 22 -10.93 -2.08 -12.84
N PRO A 23 -12.10 -2.75 -12.86
CA PRO A 23 -12.16 -4.19 -13.06
C PRO A 23 -11.92 -4.47 -14.54
N MET A 24 -10.68 -4.30 -15.02
CA MET A 24 -10.33 -4.70 -16.37
C MET A 24 -9.62 -6.05 -16.29
N ARG A 25 -10.27 -7.08 -16.84
CA ARG A 25 -9.60 -8.34 -17.22
C ARG A 25 -8.49 -7.96 -18.19
N LEU A 26 -7.26 -7.86 -17.72
CA LEU A 26 -6.08 -7.79 -18.56
C LEU A 26 -5.14 -8.91 -18.13
N GLN A 27 -4.96 -9.87 -19.03
CA GLN A 27 -3.80 -10.75 -19.04
C GLN A 27 -2.60 -9.86 -19.34
N ALA A 28 -1.69 -9.72 -18.37
CA ALA A 28 -0.35 -9.25 -18.67
C ALA A 28 0.55 -10.49 -18.71
N ALA A 29 1.28 -10.65 -19.81
CA ALA A 29 2.40 -11.56 -19.86
C ALA A 29 3.53 -10.92 -19.04
N ASP A 30 3.86 -11.53 -17.90
CA ASP A 30 4.91 -11.06 -17.00
C ASP A 30 6.29 -11.35 -17.61
N ALA A 31 6.94 -10.31 -18.13
CA ALA A 31 8.36 -10.41 -18.49
C ALA A 31 9.16 -10.46 -17.18
N LYS A 32 9.78 -11.61 -16.89
CA LYS A 32 10.73 -11.75 -15.78
C LYS A 32 11.97 -10.91 -16.08
N LEU A 33 12.08 -9.75 -15.44
CA LEU A 33 13.33 -8.99 -15.43
C LEU A 33 14.40 -9.71 -14.60
N PRO A 34 15.69 -9.51 -14.91
CA PRO A 34 16.79 -10.07 -14.13
C PRO A 34 16.84 -9.44 -12.74
N GLY A 35 16.10 -10.03 -11.79
CA GLY A 35 16.22 -9.75 -10.36
C GLY A 35 17.07 -10.81 -9.66
N LYS A 36 17.43 -10.58 -8.40
CA LYS A 36 17.89 -11.65 -7.49
C LYS A 36 16.72 -11.99 -6.58
N SER A 37 16.41 -13.28 -6.41
CA SER A 37 15.46 -13.70 -5.38
C SER A 37 16.01 -13.28 -4.00
N LEU A 38 15.26 -12.46 -3.26
CA LEU A 38 15.68 -11.94 -1.96
C LEU A 38 15.11 -12.74 -0.77
N TRP A 39 14.38 -13.82 -1.06
CA TRP A 39 13.70 -14.62 -0.05
C TRP A 39 13.98 -16.12 -0.27
N PRO A 40 14.59 -16.82 0.71
CA PRO A 40 15.06 -18.19 0.53
C PRO A 40 13.91 -19.19 0.28
N ASP A 41 12.72 -18.92 0.83
CA ASP A 41 11.60 -19.90 0.86
C ASP A 41 10.43 -19.54 -0.07
N ALA A 42 10.51 -18.42 -0.79
CA ALA A 42 9.52 -18.01 -1.78
C ALA A 42 10.22 -17.21 -2.89
N PRO A 43 9.98 -17.50 -4.18
CA PRO A 43 10.65 -16.80 -5.27
C PRO A 43 10.01 -15.41 -5.50
N ILE A 44 9.98 -14.56 -4.47
CA ILE A 44 9.56 -13.17 -4.60
C ILE A 44 10.75 -12.39 -5.17
N TRP A 45 10.56 -11.85 -6.36
CA TRP A 45 11.53 -11.00 -7.01
C TRP A 45 11.44 -9.60 -6.42
N VAL A 46 12.56 -9.07 -5.97
CA VAL A 46 12.64 -7.66 -5.58
C VAL A 46 13.58 -6.97 -6.55
N ALA A 47 13.07 -5.97 -7.27
CA ALA A 47 13.80 -5.32 -8.35
C ALA A 47 13.54 -3.81 -8.36
N THR A 48 14.44 -3.07 -8.98
CA THR A 48 14.27 -1.65 -9.32
C THR A 48 14.46 -1.52 -10.83
N PRO A 49 13.84 -0.54 -11.52
CA PRO A 49 14.11 -0.32 -12.93
C PRO A 49 15.61 -0.18 -13.19
N ALA A 50 16.08 -0.64 -14.35
CA ALA A 50 17.48 -0.43 -14.70
C ALA A 50 17.77 1.06 -14.82
N GLY A 51 18.89 1.53 -14.26
CA GLY A 51 19.37 2.89 -14.49
C GLY A 51 19.70 3.11 -15.96
N ALA A 52 19.51 4.35 -16.45
CA ALA A 52 20.12 4.75 -17.71
C ALA A 52 21.64 4.57 -17.59
N ASN A 53 22.24 3.89 -18.56
CA ASN A 53 23.70 3.83 -18.63
C ASN A 53 24.27 5.25 -18.70
N ALA A 54 25.49 5.43 -18.19
CA ALA A 54 26.18 6.74 -18.10
C ALA A 54 26.33 7.49 -19.44
N ASP A 55 26.01 6.84 -20.56
CA ASP A 55 26.18 7.36 -21.92
C ASP A 55 24.92 8.02 -22.50
N GLY A 56 23.87 8.24 -21.71
CA GLY A 56 22.71 9.05 -22.12
C GLY A 56 21.85 8.45 -23.24
N ALA A 57 22.11 7.20 -23.65
CA ALA A 57 21.16 6.44 -24.46
C ALA A 57 19.97 6.07 -23.57
N ASN A 58 18.77 6.49 -23.97
CA ASN A 58 17.50 6.08 -23.35
C ASN A 58 17.51 4.57 -23.14
N ALA A 59 17.72 4.14 -21.89
CA ALA A 59 17.55 2.75 -21.57
C ALA A 59 16.05 2.47 -21.59
N ASP A 60 15.60 1.72 -22.59
CA ASP A 60 14.30 1.04 -22.65
C ASP A 60 14.00 0.15 -21.41
N GLY A 61 14.88 0.14 -20.40
CA GLY A 61 14.81 -0.64 -19.17
C GLY A 61 14.13 0.04 -17.98
N ALA A 62 13.85 1.35 -18.02
CA ALA A 62 13.06 2.01 -16.97
C ALA A 62 11.55 1.63 -17.04
N ASP A 63 11.05 1.39 -18.26
CA ASP A 63 9.65 1.04 -18.53
C ASP A 63 9.35 -0.46 -18.37
N ALA A 64 10.38 -1.30 -18.33
CA ALA A 64 10.24 -2.74 -18.43
C ALA A 64 9.62 -3.41 -17.17
N ILE A 65 9.52 -2.72 -16.04
CA ILE A 65 8.91 -3.27 -14.81
C ILE A 65 7.37 -3.16 -14.81
N PHE A 66 6.82 -2.24 -15.59
CA PHE A 66 5.38 -2.03 -15.67
C PHE A 66 4.79 -2.89 -16.78
N PRO A 67 3.58 -3.45 -16.59
CA PRO A 67 2.86 -4.11 -17.67
C PRO A 67 2.75 -3.20 -18.88
N GLN A 68 2.84 -3.75 -20.09
CA GLN A 68 2.75 -2.97 -21.33
C GLN A 68 1.45 -2.14 -21.41
N SER A 69 0.36 -2.67 -20.84
CA SER A 69 -0.93 -1.97 -20.74
C SER A 69 -0.90 -0.72 -19.87
N TRP A 70 0.08 -0.59 -18.97
CA TRP A 70 0.23 0.55 -18.07
C TRP A 70 1.12 1.66 -18.63
N GLN A 71 1.97 1.35 -19.60
CA GLN A 71 2.92 2.32 -20.18
C GLN A 71 2.23 3.34 -21.11
N LYS A 72 0.95 3.14 -21.45
CA LYS A 72 0.18 3.99 -22.35
C LYS A 72 -0.94 4.73 -21.60
N PRO A 73 -1.44 5.87 -22.13
CA PRO A 73 -2.62 6.52 -21.60
C PRO A 73 -3.84 5.58 -21.52
N PRO A 74 -4.70 5.72 -20.50
CA PRO A 74 -4.68 6.78 -19.49
C PRO A 74 -3.74 6.51 -18.30
N ILE A 75 -3.15 5.32 -18.19
CA ILE A 75 -2.36 4.93 -17.01
C ILE A 75 -0.99 5.60 -17.00
N SER A 76 -0.27 5.54 -18.12
CA SER A 76 1.04 6.20 -18.31
C SER A 76 1.99 6.01 -17.12
N ALA A 77 2.08 4.79 -16.58
CA ALA A 77 2.84 4.48 -15.38
C ALA A 77 4.33 4.74 -15.60
N ARG A 78 4.97 5.42 -14.65
CA ARG A 78 6.38 5.78 -14.69
C ARG A 78 7.04 5.58 -13.34
N GLY A 79 8.31 5.21 -13.36
CA GLY A 79 9.12 4.95 -12.17
C GLY A 79 10.58 5.24 -12.42
N LYS A 80 11.28 5.74 -11.39
CA LYS A 80 12.74 5.90 -11.41
C LYS A 80 13.41 4.84 -10.54
N PRO A 81 14.64 4.41 -10.84
CA PRO A 81 15.41 3.56 -9.94
C PRO A 81 15.57 4.20 -8.56
N ILE A 82 15.60 3.39 -7.50
CA ILE A 82 15.90 3.89 -6.15
C ILE A 82 17.40 4.18 -6.00
N ALA A 83 17.76 5.11 -5.12
CA ALA A 83 19.16 5.35 -4.77
C ALA A 83 19.79 4.12 -4.09
N ASP A 84 21.03 3.78 -4.44
CA ASP A 84 21.75 2.62 -3.89
C ASP A 84 21.84 2.63 -2.36
N ALA A 85 21.92 3.81 -1.76
CA ALA A 85 21.96 3.97 -0.31
C ALA A 85 20.66 3.53 0.41
N GLU A 86 19.52 3.51 -0.28
CA GLU A 86 18.22 3.12 0.30
C GLU A 86 18.02 1.60 0.28
N TRP A 87 18.70 0.88 -0.61
CA TRP A 87 18.53 -0.56 -0.81
C TRP A 87 18.67 -1.39 0.47
N PRO A 88 19.74 -1.26 1.28
CA PRO A 88 19.90 -2.08 2.48
C PRO A 88 18.75 -1.90 3.48
N ARG A 89 18.32 -0.65 3.70
CA ARG A 89 17.23 -0.31 4.63
C ARG A 89 15.91 -0.89 4.15
N VAL A 90 15.56 -0.64 2.90
CA VAL A 90 14.27 -1.04 2.33
C VAL A 90 14.17 -2.55 2.19
N LYS A 91 15.27 -3.22 1.84
CA LYS A 91 15.35 -4.68 1.85
C LYS A 91 15.08 -5.24 3.24
N ALA A 92 15.74 -4.73 4.29
CA ALA A 92 15.52 -5.20 5.65
C ALA A 92 14.06 -5.00 6.10
N MET A 93 13.47 -3.85 5.75
CA MET A 93 12.06 -3.57 6.03
C MET A 93 11.12 -4.56 5.31
N LEU A 94 11.31 -4.79 4.00
CA LEU A 94 10.48 -5.73 3.25
C LEU A 94 10.61 -7.17 3.77
N GLN A 95 11.81 -7.58 4.16
CA GLN A 95 12.03 -8.89 4.76
C GLN A 95 11.19 -9.07 6.03
N ARG A 96 11.12 -8.07 6.91
CA ARG A 96 10.26 -8.10 8.09
C ARG A 96 8.77 -8.08 7.73
N ALA A 97 8.37 -7.28 6.75
CA ALA A 97 6.98 -7.18 6.32
C ALA A 97 6.48 -8.50 5.69
N LEU A 98 7.29 -9.13 4.84
CA LEU A 98 7.01 -10.41 4.20
C LEU A 98 6.93 -11.56 5.21
N ALA A 99 7.80 -11.56 6.23
CA ALA A 99 7.78 -12.58 7.29
C ALA A 99 6.47 -12.65 8.10
N LYS A 100 5.59 -11.64 7.98
CA LYS A 100 4.26 -11.63 8.61
C LYS A 100 3.23 -12.48 7.86
N TYR A 101 3.57 -12.98 6.68
CA TYR A 101 2.68 -13.81 5.88
C TYR A 101 3.19 -15.26 5.84
N PRO A 102 2.30 -16.26 5.91
CA PRO A 102 2.67 -17.64 5.66
C PRO A 102 3.32 -17.78 4.26
N PRO A 103 4.41 -18.56 4.11
CA PRO A 103 5.07 -18.72 2.81
C PRO A 103 4.15 -19.19 1.69
N ALA A 104 3.14 -20.02 2.00
CA ALA A 104 2.15 -20.49 1.03
C ALA A 104 1.26 -19.36 0.48
N VAL A 105 0.89 -18.39 1.33
CA VAL A 105 0.12 -17.20 0.92
C VAL A 105 0.95 -16.34 -0.02
N LEU A 106 2.21 -16.09 0.34
CA LEU A 106 3.15 -15.34 -0.50
C LEU A 106 3.34 -16.01 -1.86
N LYS A 107 3.70 -17.30 -1.88
CA LYS A 107 3.92 -18.07 -3.11
C LYS A 107 2.70 -18.08 -4.05
N ARG A 108 1.49 -18.03 -3.50
CA ARG A 108 0.24 -18.05 -4.27
C ARG A 108 -0.15 -16.69 -4.84
N HIS A 109 0.23 -15.59 -4.18
CA HIS A 109 -0.35 -14.28 -4.46
C HIS A 109 0.66 -13.18 -4.77
N LEU A 110 1.95 -13.36 -4.48
CA LEU A 110 2.97 -12.34 -4.68
C LEU A 110 4.17 -12.92 -5.44
N GLU A 111 4.39 -12.43 -6.65
CA GLU A 111 5.51 -12.78 -7.50
C GLU A 111 6.64 -11.76 -7.38
N ALA A 112 6.33 -10.47 -7.24
CA ALA A 112 7.33 -9.42 -7.23
C ALA A 112 6.98 -8.21 -6.35
N VAL A 113 8.03 -7.53 -5.87
CA VAL A 113 7.98 -6.21 -5.29
C VAL A 113 8.97 -5.30 -6.02
N TYR A 114 8.46 -4.32 -6.76
CA TYR A 114 9.27 -3.35 -7.49
C TYR A 114 9.45 -2.07 -6.66
N LEU A 115 10.70 -1.63 -6.53
CA LEU A 115 11.10 -0.43 -5.80
C LEU A 115 11.43 0.68 -6.79
N VAL A 116 10.78 1.82 -6.64
CA VAL A 116 11.01 3.00 -7.47
C VAL A 116 11.16 4.24 -6.60
N GLU A 117 11.94 5.23 -7.02
CA GLU A 117 12.09 6.47 -6.23
C GLU A 117 10.81 7.30 -6.27
N ASP A 118 10.35 7.63 -7.46
CA ASP A 118 9.10 8.33 -7.72
C ASP A 118 8.20 7.39 -8.53
N LEU A 119 6.99 7.11 -8.05
CA LEU A 119 5.98 6.33 -8.76
C LEU A 119 4.86 7.26 -9.24
N GLU A 120 4.60 7.25 -10.54
CA GLU A 120 3.46 7.94 -11.14
C GLU A 120 2.52 6.93 -11.80
N TYR A 121 1.22 7.08 -11.54
CA TYR A 121 0.18 6.19 -12.03
C TYR A 121 -1.11 6.99 -12.28
N ASN A 122 -1.69 6.91 -13.48
CA ASN A 122 -2.79 7.76 -13.95
C ASN A 122 -2.51 9.26 -13.75
N ASP A 123 -1.29 9.70 -14.09
CA ASP A 123 -0.78 11.07 -13.91
C ASP A 123 -0.82 11.57 -12.45
N VAL A 124 -0.82 10.66 -11.47
CA VAL A 124 -0.73 11.00 -10.05
C VAL A 124 0.46 10.32 -9.40
N ARG A 125 1.24 11.09 -8.66
CA ARG A 125 2.32 10.56 -7.83
C ARG A 125 1.76 9.80 -6.64
N THR A 126 2.26 8.59 -6.41
CA THR A 126 1.78 7.73 -5.34
C THR A 126 2.89 7.08 -4.52
N GLY A 127 2.58 6.74 -3.27
CA GLY A 127 3.41 5.88 -2.43
C GLY A 127 3.47 4.43 -2.92
N GLY A 128 2.44 3.94 -3.60
CA GLY A 128 2.40 2.55 -4.07
C GLY A 128 1.27 2.26 -5.05
N THR A 129 1.41 1.16 -5.78
CA THR A 129 0.33 0.56 -6.58
C THR A 129 0.57 -0.95 -6.71
N ASN A 130 -0.35 -1.67 -7.36
CA ASN A 130 -0.25 -3.12 -7.50
C ASN A 130 -0.88 -3.66 -8.79
N SER A 131 -0.29 -4.73 -9.33
CA SER A 131 -0.88 -5.56 -10.36
C SER A 131 -1.70 -6.70 -9.72
N ARG A 132 -1.86 -7.84 -10.39
CA ARG A 132 -2.50 -9.03 -9.79
C ARG A 132 -1.56 -9.84 -8.88
N THR A 133 -0.26 -9.69 -9.08
CA THR A 133 0.78 -10.48 -8.42
C THR A 133 2.01 -9.67 -8.04
N ALA A 134 2.07 -8.37 -8.37
CA ALA A 134 3.20 -7.51 -8.05
C ALA A 134 2.79 -6.25 -7.28
N VAL A 135 3.62 -5.85 -6.32
CA VAL A 135 3.53 -4.56 -5.63
C VAL A 135 4.59 -3.61 -6.19
N TYR A 136 4.24 -2.36 -6.41
CA TYR A 136 5.14 -1.27 -6.78
C TYR A 136 5.17 -0.28 -5.63
N LEU A 137 6.36 0.01 -5.10
CA LEU A 137 6.53 0.84 -3.91
C LEU A 137 7.43 2.03 -4.22
N SER A 138 6.93 3.23 -3.97
CA SER A 138 7.74 4.45 -3.99
C SER A 138 8.57 4.54 -2.71
N VAL A 139 9.86 4.76 -2.89
CA VAL A 139 10.88 4.67 -1.86
C VAL A 139 11.77 5.89 -1.96
N GLY A 140 11.94 6.58 -0.85
CA GLY A 140 12.92 7.67 -0.74
C GLY A 140 13.54 7.69 0.64
N SER A 141 14.22 8.79 0.96
CA SER A 141 14.86 8.95 2.25
C SER A 141 13.86 9.19 3.38
N VAL A 142 14.26 8.82 4.60
CA VAL A 142 13.48 9.09 5.83
C VAL A 142 13.16 10.59 5.99
N LYS A 143 14.09 11.46 5.61
CA LYS A 143 13.90 12.94 5.65
C LYS A 143 12.75 13.43 4.77
N ARG A 144 12.45 12.70 3.68
CA ARG A 144 11.32 12.97 2.77
C ARG A 144 10.01 12.33 3.24
N GLY A 145 9.99 11.66 4.39
CA GLY A 145 8.81 11.01 4.97
C GLY A 145 8.71 9.50 4.72
N TYR A 146 9.65 8.91 3.96
CA TYR A 146 9.69 7.47 3.66
C TYR A 146 10.28 6.63 4.81
N THR A 147 9.69 6.79 5.99
CA THR A 147 10.01 5.96 7.16
C THR A 147 9.67 4.50 6.90
N ASP A 148 10.33 3.56 7.59
CA ASP A 148 10.04 2.13 7.46
C ASP A 148 8.57 1.81 7.76
N ALA A 149 7.98 2.43 8.78
CA ALA A 149 6.56 2.26 9.11
C ALA A 149 5.62 2.78 8.01
N HIS A 150 6.01 3.84 7.30
CA HIS A 150 5.25 4.33 6.15
C HIS A 150 5.32 3.34 5.00
N LEU A 151 6.53 2.93 4.59
CA LEU A 151 6.75 1.99 3.49
C LEU A 151 6.06 0.64 3.75
N GLU A 152 6.17 0.13 4.97
CA GLU A 152 5.54 -1.12 5.40
C GLU A 152 4.02 -1.03 5.35
N ARG A 153 3.44 0.08 5.83
CA ARG A 153 1.99 0.32 5.73
C ARG A 153 1.52 0.34 4.28
N VAL A 154 2.26 1.02 3.40
CA VAL A 154 1.94 1.08 1.97
C VAL A 154 2.01 -0.33 1.37
N PHE A 155 3.09 -1.07 1.61
CA PHE A 155 3.23 -2.45 1.17
C PHE A 155 2.03 -3.32 1.58
N HIS A 156 1.63 -3.28 2.85
CA HIS A 156 0.49 -4.08 3.33
C HIS A 156 -0.83 -3.67 2.71
N ALA A 157 -1.03 -2.38 2.41
CA ALA A 157 -2.23 -1.90 1.74
C ALA A 157 -2.27 -2.32 0.25
N GLU A 158 -1.12 -2.28 -0.45
CA GLU A 158 -1.03 -2.74 -1.83
C GLU A 158 -1.21 -4.27 -1.93
N PHE A 159 -0.60 -5.02 -1.02
CA PHE A 159 -0.74 -6.47 -1.01
C PHE A 159 -2.14 -6.91 -0.56
N SER A 160 -2.80 -6.15 0.32
CA SER A 160 -4.19 -6.44 0.68
C SER A 160 -5.15 -6.26 -0.50
N SER A 161 -4.88 -5.33 -1.41
CA SER A 161 -5.61 -5.23 -2.69
C SER A 161 -5.46 -6.45 -3.58
N ILE A 162 -4.25 -6.99 -3.67
CA ILE A 162 -3.99 -8.26 -4.39
C ILE A 162 -4.82 -9.39 -3.76
N LEU A 163 -4.76 -9.55 -2.44
CA LEU A 163 -5.49 -10.59 -1.73
C LEU A 163 -7.00 -10.41 -1.84
N TYR A 164 -7.50 -9.18 -1.65
CA TYR A 164 -8.93 -8.84 -1.81
C TYR A 164 -9.45 -9.24 -3.18
N ARG A 165 -8.68 -8.99 -4.25
CA ARG A 165 -9.04 -9.37 -5.62
C ARG A 165 -8.95 -10.87 -5.88
N ASN A 166 -7.90 -11.52 -5.38
CA ASN A 166 -7.64 -12.94 -5.62
C ASN A 166 -8.51 -13.87 -4.75
N ALA A 167 -8.95 -13.39 -3.58
CA ALA A 167 -9.80 -14.08 -2.62
C ALA A 167 -11.16 -13.37 -2.42
N ARG A 168 -11.68 -12.70 -3.46
CA ARG A 168 -12.89 -11.87 -3.39
C ARG A 168 -14.10 -12.55 -2.75
N LYS A 169 -14.25 -13.86 -2.94
CA LYS A 169 -15.35 -14.65 -2.36
C LYS A 169 -15.28 -14.77 -0.84
N SER A 170 -14.12 -14.55 -0.25
CA SER A 170 -13.90 -14.59 1.20
C SER A 170 -14.25 -13.28 1.90
N PHE A 171 -14.51 -12.21 1.13
CA PHE A 171 -14.83 -10.90 1.69
C PHE A 171 -16.34 -10.69 1.78
N ASP A 172 -16.85 -10.51 3.00
CA ASP A 172 -18.26 -10.18 3.23
C ASP A 172 -18.52 -8.69 3.00
N ALA A 173 -18.72 -8.35 1.73
CA ALA A 173 -19.04 -6.99 1.31
C ALA A 173 -20.31 -6.43 1.94
N ALA A 174 -21.33 -7.27 2.12
CA ALA A 174 -22.61 -6.83 2.65
C ALA A 174 -22.48 -6.47 4.14
N ALA A 175 -21.82 -7.33 4.93
CA ALA A 175 -21.54 -7.04 6.33
C ALA A 175 -20.62 -5.82 6.47
N TRP A 176 -19.61 -5.67 5.61
CA TRP A 176 -18.72 -4.51 5.64
C TRP A 176 -19.45 -3.19 5.41
N GLU A 177 -20.29 -3.14 4.38
CA GLU A 177 -21.04 -1.93 4.01
C GLU A 177 -22.17 -1.63 5.00
N ALA A 178 -22.76 -2.64 5.64
CA ALA A 178 -23.77 -2.46 6.68
C ALA A 178 -23.26 -1.70 7.92
N VAL A 179 -21.93 -1.62 8.11
CA VAL A 179 -21.30 -0.85 9.20
C VAL A 179 -21.23 0.66 8.88
N ASN A 180 -21.33 1.03 7.60
CA ASN A 180 -21.23 2.43 7.19
C ASN A 180 -22.44 3.24 7.70
N PRO A 181 -22.29 4.56 7.90
CA PRO A 181 -23.40 5.41 8.33
C PRO A 181 -24.60 5.32 7.39
N ALA A 182 -25.80 5.54 7.93
CA ALA A 182 -27.01 5.56 7.12
C ALA A 182 -26.88 6.59 5.98
N ARG A 183 -27.23 6.17 4.76
CA ARG A 183 -27.14 6.98 3.52
C ARG A 183 -25.71 7.34 3.10
N PHE A 184 -24.69 6.72 3.68
CA PHE A 184 -23.32 6.85 3.20
C PHE A 184 -23.17 6.17 1.84
N SER A 185 -22.42 6.81 0.95
CA SER A 185 -21.89 6.21 -0.28
C SER A 185 -20.42 6.56 -0.39
N TYR A 186 -19.61 5.58 -0.81
CA TYR A 186 -18.20 5.82 -1.11
C TYR A 186 -18.03 6.90 -2.17
N GLN A 187 -16.98 7.71 -2.04
CA GLN A 187 -16.78 8.94 -2.79
C GLN A 187 -16.25 8.75 -4.23
N GLY A 188 -16.06 7.51 -4.67
CA GLY A 188 -15.59 7.17 -6.01
C GLY A 188 -14.32 6.34 -5.95
N ASN A 189 -13.19 6.90 -6.38
CA ASN A 189 -11.93 6.16 -6.46
C ASN A 189 -10.75 6.86 -5.78
N GLY A 190 -9.67 6.10 -5.61
CA GLY A 190 -8.45 6.60 -4.97
C GLY A 190 -7.82 7.77 -5.73
N VAL A 191 -7.83 7.73 -7.07
CA VAL A 191 -7.26 8.78 -7.94
C VAL A 191 -7.98 10.11 -7.74
N ASP A 192 -9.30 10.09 -7.75
CA ASP A 192 -10.13 11.26 -7.52
C ASP A 192 -10.00 11.77 -6.09
N ALA A 193 -9.91 10.88 -5.10
CA ALA A 193 -9.66 11.28 -3.73
C ALA A 193 -8.34 12.05 -3.59
N VAL A 194 -7.28 11.62 -4.27
CA VAL A 194 -6.00 12.36 -4.29
C VAL A 194 -6.14 13.68 -5.04
N LYS A 195 -6.68 13.68 -6.25
CA LYS A 195 -6.87 14.89 -7.07
C LYS A 195 -7.70 15.95 -6.33
N ASN A 196 -8.68 15.52 -5.54
CA ASN A 196 -9.55 16.38 -4.74
C ASN A 196 -9.04 16.66 -3.31
N ARG A 197 -7.80 16.26 -2.96
CA ARG A 197 -7.20 16.45 -1.62
C ARG A 197 -8.00 15.83 -0.47
N LYS A 198 -8.70 14.71 -0.73
CA LYS A 198 -9.49 13.92 0.24
C LYS A 198 -8.82 12.60 0.59
N ALA A 199 -7.50 12.60 0.66
CA ALA A 199 -6.69 11.39 0.84
C ALA A 199 -5.81 11.42 2.09
N GLY A 200 -6.26 12.11 3.14
CA GLY A 200 -5.64 12.04 4.46
C GLY A 200 -5.72 10.62 5.04
N THR A 201 -4.57 10.11 5.49
CA THR A 201 -4.42 8.75 6.04
C THR A 201 -4.33 8.70 7.56
N GLN A 202 -4.35 9.86 8.23
CA GLN A 202 -4.27 9.95 9.69
C GLN A 202 -5.51 9.35 10.36
N VAL A 203 -5.29 8.67 11.48
CA VAL A 203 -6.35 8.16 12.36
C VAL A 203 -6.88 9.32 13.19
N LEU A 204 -8.07 9.80 12.85
CA LEU A 204 -8.70 10.97 13.47
C LEU A 204 -10.13 10.65 13.93
N ALA A 205 -10.45 11.07 15.14
CA ALA A 205 -11.75 10.85 15.81
C ALA A 205 -12.95 11.20 14.92
N GLN A 206 -12.88 12.28 14.14
CA GLN A 206 -13.95 12.71 13.24
C GLN A 206 -14.33 11.65 12.18
N TYR A 207 -13.38 10.84 11.72
CA TYR A 207 -13.62 9.75 10.77
C TYR A 207 -13.94 8.45 11.51
N ASN A 208 -13.29 8.23 12.66
CA ASN A 208 -13.47 7.03 13.46
C ASN A 208 -14.89 6.92 14.02
N ALA A 209 -15.47 8.04 14.46
CA ALA A 209 -16.87 8.14 14.85
C ALA A 209 -17.86 7.75 13.73
N GLN A 210 -17.43 7.84 12.46
CA GLN A 210 -18.21 7.45 11.29
C GLN A 210 -17.90 6.03 10.81
N GLY A 211 -17.05 5.28 11.52
CA GLY A 211 -16.67 3.92 11.14
C GLY A 211 -15.59 3.85 10.06
N PHE A 212 -14.76 4.88 9.90
CA PHE A 212 -13.62 4.90 8.98
C PHE A 212 -12.31 5.18 9.73
N LEU A 213 -11.23 4.48 9.39
CA LEU A 213 -9.93 4.73 10.03
C LEU A 213 -9.36 6.10 9.66
N SER A 214 -9.60 6.58 8.44
CA SER A 214 -9.06 7.83 7.92
C SER A 214 -9.99 8.49 6.90
N GLN A 215 -9.64 9.70 6.44
CA GLN A 215 -10.38 10.35 5.36
C GLN A 215 -10.37 9.49 4.09
N TYR A 216 -9.20 8.95 3.73
CA TYR A 216 -9.03 8.16 2.51
C TYR A 216 -9.85 6.87 2.52
N SER A 217 -10.17 6.34 3.70
CA SER A 217 -11.02 5.15 3.85
C SER A 217 -12.45 5.36 3.32
N GLN A 218 -12.87 6.61 3.09
CA GLN A 218 -14.17 6.94 2.48
C GLN A 218 -14.16 6.95 0.94
N SER A 219 -12.99 6.77 0.32
CA SER A 219 -12.86 6.84 -1.14
C SER A 219 -13.57 5.68 -1.83
N ASN A 220 -13.23 4.44 -1.46
CA ASN A 220 -13.92 3.22 -1.88
C ASN A 220 -13.76 2.11 -0.84
N ARG A 221 -14.53 1.04 -0.99
CA ARG A 221 -14.53 -0.12 -0.09
C ARG A 221 -13.18 -0.83 0.01
N GLU A 222 -12.46 -0.94 -1.10
CA GLU A 222 -11.13 -1.57 -1.10
C GLU A 222 -10.14 -0.74 -0.28
N ASN A 223 -10.17 0.58 -0.41
CA ASN A 223 -9.32 1.51 0.34
C ASN A 223 -9.68 1.56 1.82
N ASP A 224 -10.96 1.44 2.15
CA ASP A 224 -11.43 1.23 3.51
C ASP A 224 -10.80 -0.04 4.10
N PHE A 225 -10.97 -1.18 3.43
CA PHE A 225 -10.38 -2.46 3.84
C PHE A 225 -8.85 -2.40 3.95
N ASN A 226 -8.17 -1.76 2.98
CA ASN A 226 -6.72 -1.63 2.94
C ASN A 226 -6.18 -0.79 4.10
N ALA A 227 -6.94 0.20 4.58
CA ALA A 227 -6.56 0.94 5.79
C ALA A 227 -6.52 0.01 7.02
N PHE A 228 -7.48 -0.92 7.13
CA PHE A 228 -7.46 -1.95 8.18
C PHE A 228 -6.31 -2.94 7.99
N ALA A 229 -6.01 -3.37 6.77
CA ALA A 229 -4.86 -4.23 6.50
C ALA A 229 -3.55 -3.58 6.93
N GLY A 230 -3.30 -2.33 6.52
CA GLY A 230 -2.12 -1.57 6.93
C GLY A 230 -2.03 -1.41 8.45
N MET A 231 -3.17 -1.15 9.13
CA MET A 231 -3.23 -1.06 10.59
C MET A 231 -2.91 -2.39 11.29
N LEU A 232 -3.52 -3.49 10.84
CA LEU A 232 -3.38 -4.82 11.43
C LEU A 232 -1.94 -5.34 11.30
N PHE A 233 -1.39 -5.32 10.09
CA PHE A 233 -0.06 -5.86 9.82
C PHE A 233 1.05 -4.96 10.38
N LEU A 234 0.89 -3.63 10.39
CA LEU A 234 1.87 -2.75 11.03
C LEU A 234 1.85 -2.88 12.57
N GLY A 235 0.75 -3.36 13.16
CA GLY A 235 0.56 -3.33 14.61
C GLY A 235 0.35 -1.90 15.12
N ASP A 236 -0.37 -1.08 14.36
CA ASP A 236 -0.55 0.35 14.62
C ASP A 236 -1.39 0.62 15.88
N THR A 237 -0.72 1.00 16.96
CA THR A 237 -1.35 1.25 18.26
C THR A 237 -2.48 2.27 18.19
N ALA A 238 -2.37 3.32 17.37
CA ALA A 238 -3.42 4.33 17.25
C ALA A 238 -4.68 3.75 16.59
N GLY A 239 -4.50 2.96 15.53
CA GLY A 239 -5.60 2.26 14.87
C GLY A 239 -6.26 1.20 15.75
N TRP A 240 -5.48 0.46 16.54
CA TRP A 240 -6.02 -0.50 17.51
C TRP A 240 -6.82 0.19 18.61
N LYS A 241 -6.30 1.27 19.18
CA LYS A 241 -7.02 2.08 20.16
C LYS A 241 -8.35 2.59 19.58
N ALA A 242 -8.35 3.10 18.35
CA ALA A 242 -9.57 3.53 17.68
C ALA A 242 -10.58 2.37 17.49
N CYS A 243 -10.12 1.17 17.13
CA CYS A 243 -11.01 0.00 17.03
C CYS A 243 -11.58 -0.45 18.38
N ASP A 244 -10.83 -0.27 19.47
CA ASP A 244 -11.32 -0.60 20.81
C ASP A 244 -12.30 0.48 21.34
N GLU A 245 -12.14 1.74 20.91
CA GLU A 245 -13.00 2.87 21.29
C GLU A 245 -14.32 2.95 20.49
N TYR A 246 -14.27 2.76 19.16
CA TYR A 246 -15.42 2.95 18.28
C TYR A 246 -16.04 1.60 17.83
N PRO A 247 -17.31 1.31 18.16
CA PRO A 247 -17.93 0.01 17.84
C PRO A 247 -17.95 -0.35 16.35
N SER A 248 -18.16 0.63 15.47
CA SER A 248 -18.14 0.42 14.01
C SER A 248 -16.76 -0.01 13.51
N LEU A 249 -15.69 0.62 14.00
CA LEU A 249 -14.32 0.19 13.69
C LEU A 249 -14.01 -1.19 14.25
N ARG A 250 -14.53 -1.54 15.44
CA ARG A 250 -14.39 -2.88 16.00
C ARG A 250 -14.97 -3.95 15.09
N ILE A 251 -16.17 -3.72 14.55
CA ILE A 251 -16.84 -4.65 13.63
C ILE A 251 -16.03 -4.79 12.34
N LYS A 252 -15.62 -3.68 11.72
CA LYS A 252 -14.77 -3.72 10.51
C LYS A 252 -13.44 -4.43 10.74
N ARG A 253 -12.80 -4.22 11.90
CA ARG A 253 -11.60 -4.98 12.29
C ARG A 253 -11.87 -6.48 12.32
N GLN A 254 -12.97 -6.91 12.94
CA GLN A 254 -13.35 -8.32 13.01
C GLN A 254 -13.61 -8.91 11.62
N LEU A 255 -14.30 -8.17 10.75
CA LEU A 255 -14.53 -8.57 9.36
C LEU A 255 -13.22 -8.67 8.56
N ALA A 256 -12.29 -7.74 8.76
CA ALA A 256 -10.97 -7.79 8.13
C ALA A 256 -10.18 -9.02 8.59
N ILE A 257 -10.17 -9.31 9.89
CA ILE A 257 -9.53 -10.51 10.45
C ILE A 257 -10.19 -11.77 9.89
N ALA A 258 -11.52 -11.83 9.85
CA ALA A 258 -12.26 -12.97 9.30
C ALA A 258 -11.90 -13.22 7.82
N PHE A 259 -11.79 -12.16 7.01
CA PHE A 259 -11.32 -12.26 5.63
C PHE A 259 -9.92 -12.90 5.55
N TYR A 260 -8.95 -12.42 6.35
CA TYR A 260 -7.61 -13.00 6.35
C TYR A 260 -7.61 -14.44 6.86
N GLN A 261 -8.42 -14.77 7.86
CA GLN A 261 -8.52 -16.13 8.38
C GLN A 261 -9.03 -17.13 7.35
N GLN A 262 -9.86 -16.70 6.39
CA GLN A 262 -10.28 -17.51 5.24
C GLN A 262 -9.15 -17.73 4.20
N ILE A 263 -8.15 -16.85 4.17
CA ILE A 263 -6.96 -17.03 3.33
C ILE A 263 -6.00 -18.03 3.98
N ASP A 264 -5.74 -17.86 5.28
CA ASP A 264 -4.93 -18.77 6.07
C ASP A 264 -5.37 -18.74 7.55
N PRO A 265 -5.57 -19.90 8.21
CA PRO A 265 -6.07 -19.97 9.58
C PRO A 265 -5.13 -19.35 10.62
N MET A 266 -3.85 -19.07 10.29
CA MET A 266 -2.91 -18.37 11.17
C MET A 266 -3.38 -16.95 11.52
N PHE A 267 -4.12 -16.29 10.62
CA PHE A 267 -4.53 -14.89 10.78
C PHE A 267 -5.68 -14.71 11.78
N THR A 268 -5.37 -14.88 13.06
CA THR A 268 -6.28 -14.69 14.19
C THR A 268 -6.15 -13.30 14.80
N GLU A 269 -7.11 -12.89 15.64
CA GLU A 269 -6.95 -11.66 16.43
C GLU A 269 -5.70 -11.72 17.33
N SER A 270 -5.39 -12.88 17.93
CA SER A 270 -4.18 -13.07 18.73
C SER A 270 -2.90 -12.83 17.90
N PHE A 271 -2.85 -13.37 16.68
CA PHE A 271 -1.74 -13.12 15.75
C PHE A 271 -1.52 -11.62 15.53
N PHE A 272 -2.55 -10.87 15.16
CA PHE A 272 -2.41 -9.44 14.89
C PHE A 272 -2.14 -8.61 16.14
N ARG A 273 -2.70 -8.98 17.30
CA ARG A 273 -2.38 -8.33 18.58
C ARG A 273 -0.92 -8.52 18.97
N ASN A 274 -0.32 -9.68 18.65
CA ASN A 274 1.11 -9.93 18.88
C ASN A 274 2.04 -9.10 17.99
N LEU A 275 1.52 -8.36 17.00
CA LEU A 275 2.27 -7.38 16.21
C LEU A 275 2.28 -5.98 16.86
N GLN A 276 1.34 -5.68 17.76
CA GLN A 276 1.23 -4.36 18.39
C GLN A 276 2.48 -3.98 19.16
N GLY A 277 2.91 -2.73 19.02
CA GLY A 277 4.04 -2.18 19.78
C GLY A 277 5.41 -2.76 19.41
N LYS A 278 5.48 -3.75 18.52
CA LYS A 278 6.75 -4.18 17.91
C LYS A 278 7.18 -3.10 16.93
N LYS A 279 8.10 -2.23 17.37
CA LYS A 279 8.75 -1.27 16.45
C LYS A 279 9.34 -2.05 15.28
N SER A 280 9.09 -1.58 14.05
CA SER A 280 9.89 -1.92 12.88
C SER A 280 11.33 -1.48 13.18
N ARG A 281 12.11 -2.35 13.84
CA ARG A 281 13.52 -2.10 14.19
C ARG A 281 14.39 -2.39 12.99
#